data_AF-A0A1A9C543-F1
#
_entry.id   AF-A0A1A9C543-F1
#
_cell.length_a   1.000
_cell.length_b   1.000
_cell.length_c   1.000
_cell.angle_alpha   90.00
_cell.angle_beta   90.00
_cell.angle_gamma   90.00
#
_symmetry.space_group_name_H-M   'P 1'
#
loop_
_entity.id
_entity.type
_entity.pdbx_description
1 polymer ?
#
loop_
_entity_poly.entity_id
_entity_poly.type
_entity_poly.pdbx_seq_one_letter_code
_entity_poly.pdbx_strand_id
1 'polypeptide(L)'
;MDGRVLPVLLGLTGHPPKTYRIPVPAPDGGEPTVLLYSRVPRVEGRAHVGLSRRWKYVYDPEGRHVHRLKWPWSKPDATPRGKPDDADG
;
A
#
# COMPACT_ATOMS: atom_id res chain seq x y z
N MET A 1 0.57 -3.44 -17.26
CA MET A 1 1.05 -2.07 -16.93
C MET A 1 1.41 -1.40 -18.24
N ASP A 2 0.80 -0.26 -18.54
CA ASP A 2 0.82 0.42 -19.85
C ASP A 2 2.17 1.11 -20.20
N GLY A 3 3.29 0.68 -19.61
CA GLY A 3 4.61 1.32 -19.80
C GLY A 3 4.76 2.74 -19.23
N ARG A 4 3.72 3.28 -18.58
CA ARG A 4 3.73 4.63 -18.00
C ARG A 4 4.70 4.73 -16.82
N VAL A 5 5.46 5.82 -16.78
CA VAL A 5 6.36 6.17 -15.68
C VAL A 5 5.62 7.06 -14.69
N LEU A 6 5.60 6.69 -13.41
CA LEU A 6 5.01 7.50 -12.34
C LEU A 6 6.12 8.29 -11.63
N PRO A 7 6.11 9.64 -11.66
CA PRO A 7 7.05 10.42 -10.87
C PRO A 7 6.77 10.19 -9.39
N VAL A 8 7.78 9.74 -8.65
CA VAL A 8 7.67 9.47 -7.22
C VAL A 8 8.48 10.50 -6.45
N LEU A 9 7.83 11.15 -5.49
CA LEU A 9 8.52 12.04 -4.56
C LEU A 9 9.36 11.17 -3.62
N LEU A 10 10.67 11.40 -3.65
CA LEU A 10 11.59 10.81 -2.69
C LEU A 10 11.67 11.74 -1.48
N GLY A 11 11.57 11.17 -0.28
CA GLY A 11 11.80 11.92 0.96
C GLY A 11 13.28 12.28 1.14
N LEU A 12 13.60 12.99 2.21
CA LEU A 12 14.96 13.45 2.54
C LEU A 12 16.04 12.36 2.43
N THR A 13 15.68 11.10 2.69
CA THR A 13 16.60 9.96 2.62
C THR A 13 16.85 9.45 1.19
N GLY A 14 16.26 10.04 0.16
CA GLY A 14 16.34 9.56 -1.23
C GLY A 14 15.72 8.17 -1.45
N HIS A 15 15.10 7.61 -0.43
CA HIS A 15 14.56 6.27 -0.48
C HIS A 15 13.20 6.26 -1.19
N PRO A 16 13.00 5.33 -2.15
CA PRO A 16 11.70 5.05 -2.73
C PRO A 16 10.63 4.85 -1.64
N PRO A 17 9.45 5.49 -1.70
CA PRO A 17 8.36 5.26 -0.77
C PRO A 17 8.11 3.78 -0.44
N LYS A 18 7.77 3.51 0.82
CA LYS A 18 7.47 2.13 1.26
C LYS A 18 6.24 1.54 0.56
N THR A 19 5.33 2.37 0.09
CA THR A 19 4.13 1.95 -0.62
C THR A 19 3.91 2.84 -1.83
N TYR A 20 3.48 2.25 -2.94
CA TYR A 20 3.04 2.96 -4.13
C TYR A 20 1.65 2.51 -4.56
N ARG A 21 0.91 3.46 -5.12
CA ARG A 21 -0.44 3.27 -5.68
C ARG A 21 -0.33 3.44 -7.18
N ILE A 22 -0.63 2.40 -7.95
CA ILE A 22 -0.53 2.40 -9.40
C ILE A 22 -1.94 2.37 -9.97
N PRO A 23 -2.42 3.45 -10.60
CA PRO A 23 -3.70 3.43 -11.29
C PRO A 23 -3.56 2.61 -12.59
N VAL A 24 -4.37 1.57 -12.71
CA VAL A 24 -4.48 0.74 -13.90
C VAL A 24 -5.79 1.10 -14.59
N PRO A 25 -5.77 1.61 -15.84
CA PRO A 25 -7.00 1.91 -16.56
C PRO A 25 -7.83 0.63 -16.76
N ALA A 26 -9.15 0.74 -16.62
CA ALA A 26 -10.04 -0.36 -16.96
C ALA A 26 -10.00 -0.62 -18.48
N PRO A 27 -10.04 -1.90 -18.91
CA PRO A 27 -9.93 -2.25 -20.33
C PRO A 27 -11.03 -1.60 -21.19
N ASP A 28 -12.22 -1.40 -20.62
CA ASP A 28 -13.37 -0.76 -21.29
C ASP A 28 -13.49 0.75 -21.05
N GLY A 29 -12.43 1.40 -20.53
CA GLY A 29 -12.43 2.85 -20.28
C GLY A 29 -13.19 3.31 -19.02
N GLY A 30 -13.61 2.36 -18.17
CA GLY A 30 -14.17 2.63 -16.83
C GLY A 30 -13.17 3.16 -15.80
N GLU A 31 -13.62 3.32 -14.55
CA GLU A 31 -12.79 3.85 -13.47
C GLU A 31 -11.47 3.07 -13.28
N PRO A 32 -10.34 3.76 -13.08
CA PRO A 32 -9.05 3.10 -12.93
C PRO A 32 -8.96 2.35 -11.60
N THR A 33 -8.52 1.10 -11.65
CA THR A 33 -8.24 0.30 -10.47
C THR A 33 -6.88 0.66 -9.90
N VAL A 34 -6.83 1.02 -8.61
CA VAL A 34 -5.57 1.35 -7.94
C VAL A 34 -4.96 0.10 -7.33
N LEU A 35 -3.81 -0.33 -7.85
CA LEU A 35 -3.02 -1.42 -7.27
C LEU A 35 -2.05 -0.89 -6.22
N LEU A 36 -2.02 -1.52 -5.04
CA LEU A 36 -1.04 -1.22 -4.00
C LEU A 36 0.18 -2.14 -4.13
N TYR A 37 1.35 -1.53 -4.03
CA TYR A 37 2.62 -2.23 -4.00
C TYR A 37 3.43 -1.77 -2.80
N SER A 38 4.00 -2.74 -2.08
CA SER A 38 4.74 -2.49 -0.84
C SER A 38 6.20 -2.94 -0.97
N ARG A 39 7.11 -2.15 -0.41
CA ARG A 39 8.56 -2.38 -0.45
C ARG A 39 8.96 -3.42 0.58
N VAL A 40 9.48 -4.55 0.12
CA VAL A 40 9.98 -5.65 0.96
C VAL A 40 11.48 -5.86 0.72
N PRO A 41 12.23 -6.32 1.73
CA PRO A 41 13.62 -6.73 1.53
C PRO A 41 13.69 -7.85 0.48
N ARG A 42 14.73 -7.83 -0.37
CA ARG A 42 14.87 -8.85 -1.42
C ARG A 42 15.41 -10.18 -0.91
N VAL A 43 16.04 -10.20 0.26
CA VAL A 43 16.60 -11.41 0.87
C VAL A 43 15.71 -11.81 2.06
N GLU A 44 15.11 -13.00 1.96
CA GLU A 44 14.36 -13.65 3.03
C GLU A 44 15.36 -14.52 3.82
N GLY A 45 15.79 -14.06 5.00
CA GLY A 45 16.77 -14.77 5.84
C GLY A 45 18.07 -14.00 6.09
N ARG A 46 18.62 -14.15 7.31
CA ARG A 46 19.78 -13.46 7.92
C ARG A 46 20.43 -12.40 7.02
N ALA A 47 19.77 -11.26 6.89
CA ALA A 47 20.45 -10.05 6.48
C ALA A 47 21.51 -9.78 7.54
N HIS A 48 22.79 -9.82 7.15
CA HIS A 48 23.87 -9.40 8.04
C HIS A 48 23.51 -8.02 8.61
N VAL A 49 23.64 -7.90 9.93
CA VAL A 49 23.32 -6.71 10.73
C VAL A 49 23.83 -5.48 9.98
N GLY A 50 22.91 -4.73 9.36
CA GLY A 50 23.19 -3.41 8.81
C GLY A 50 22.80 -3.15 7.35
N LEU A 51 22.70 -4.13 6.44
CA LEU A 51 22.56 -3.81 5.01
C LEU A 51 21.63 -4.73 4.19
N SER A 52 20.32 -4.55 4.33
CA SER A 52 19.37 -4.91 3.26
C SER A 52 19.53 -3.93 2.09
N ARG A 53 20.65 -4.00 1.34
CA ARG A 53 20.95 -3.10 0.21
C ARG A 53 19.98 -3.27 -0.98
N ARG A 54 19.14 -4.31 -0.96
CA ARG A 54 18.27 -4.67 -2.09
C ARG A 54 16.84 -4.82 -1.60
N TRP A 55 15.93 -4.13 -2.27
CA TRP A 55 14.50 -4.14 -2.02
C TRP A 55 13.77 -4.55 -3.29
N LYS A 56 12.55 -5.07 -3.15
CA LYS A 56 11.60 -5.25 -4.26
C LYS A 56 10.23 -4.72 -3.85
N TYR A 57 9.40 -4.42 -4.83
CA TYR A 57 7.98 -4.16 -4.58
C TYR A 57 7.18 -5.43 -4.80
N VAL A 58 6.27 -5.72 -3.89
CA VAL A 58 5.33 -6.84 -3.97
C VAL A 58 3.92 -6.28 -3.97
N TYR A 59 3.06 -6.87 -4.81
CA TYR A 59 1.65 -6.53 -4.85
C TYR A 59 0.99 -6.85 -3.51
N ASP A 60 0.34 -5.86 -2.92
CA ASP A 60 -0.22 -5.90 -1.57
C ASP A 60 -1.66 -5.35 -1.62
N PRO A 61 -2.63 -6.15 -2.13
CA PRO A 61 -4.01 -5.69 -2.35
C PRO A 61 -4.69 -5.26 -1.05
N GLU A 62 -4.30 -5.87 0.06
CA GLU A 62 -4.86 -5.61 1.39
C GLU A 62 -4.13 -4.46 2.12
N GLY A 63 -3.05 -3.92 1.55
CA GLY A 63 -2.26 -2.86 2.18
C GLY A 63 -1.65 -3.28 3.53
N ARG A 64 -1.38 -4.57 3.75
CA ARG A 64 -0.89 -5.09 5.04
C ARG A 64 0.46 -4.51 5.45
N HIS A 65 1.26 -4.10 4.46
CA HIS A 65 2.58 -3.52 4.67
C HIS A 65 2.56 -1.99 4.77
N VAL A 66 1.38 -1.36 4.66
CA VAL A 66 1.19 0.04 5.02
C VAL A 66 1.29 0.12 6.54
N HIS A 67 2.45 0.53 7.03
CA HIS A 67 2.68 0.60 8.46
C HIS A 67 1.66 1.55 9.08
N ARG A 68 0.73 1.03 9.90
CA ARG A 68 -0.13 1.89 10.71
C ARG A 68 0.79 2.77 11.55
N LEU A 69 0.66 4.08 11.38
CA LEU A 69 1.36 5.05 12.20
C LEU A 69 0.79 4.88 13.62
N LYS A 70 1.59 4.27 14.49
CA LYS A 70 1.20 4.03 15.89
C LYS A 70 1.54 5.27 16.69
N TRP A 71 0.74 6.33 16.51
CA TRP A 71 0.83 7.51 17.35
C TRP A 71 0.12 7.27 18.67
N PRO A 72 0.59 7.86 19.78
CA PRO A 72 -0.08 7.72 21.08
C PRO A 72 -1.48 8.35 21.12
N TRP A 73 -1.88 9.10 20.08
CA TRP A 73 -3.23 9.68 19.93
C TRP A 73 -4.04 9.08 18.77
N SER A 74 -3.56 8.02 18.11
CA SER A 74 -4.35 7.33 17.09
C SER A 74 -5.50 6.56 17.72
N LYS A 75 -6.75 6.94 17.43
CA LYS A 75 -7.95 6.20 17.84
C LYS A 75 -8.02 4.85 17.09
N PRO A 76 -8.45 3.75 17.73
CA PRO A 76 -8.67 2.47 17.06
C PRO A 76 -9.79 2.60 16.01
N ASP A 77 -9.65 1.86 14.90
CA ASP A 77 -10.60 1.83 13.79
C ASP A 77 -11.97 1.34 14.26
N ALA A 78 -12.93 2.25 14.34
CA ALA A 78 -14.32 1.97 14.65
C ALA A 78 -15.09 1.81 13.34
N THR A 79 -15.00 0.64 12.71
CA THR A 79 -15.97 0.26 11.68
C THR A 79 -17.21 -0.32 12.39
N PRO A 80 -18.35 0.39 12.48
CA PRO A 80 -19.57 -0.20 13.00
C PRO A 80 -20.08 -1.25 12.00
N ARG A 81 -20.10 -2.51 12.43
CA ARG A 81 -20.80 -3.58 11.71
C ARG A 81 -22.27 -3.16 11.58
N GLY A 82 -22.71 -2.98 10.33
CA GLY A 82 -24.03 -2.45 9.98
C GLY A 82 -25.17 -3.16 10.73
N LYS A 83 -26.10 -2.34 11.22
CA LYS A 83 -27.45 -2.75 11.57
C LYS A 83 -28.26 -2.57 10.27
N PRO A 84 -28.85 -3.63 9.69
CA PRO A 84 -29.83 -3.41 8.64
C PRO A 84 -31.07 -2.78 9.30
N ASP A 85 -31.37 -1.59 8.83
CA ASP A 85 -32.69 -1.00 8.93
C ASP A 85 -33.50 -1.62 7.79
N ASP A 86 -34.57 -2.32 8.13
CA ASP A 86 -35.68 -2.57 7.22
C ASP A 86 -36.96 -2.40 8.04
N ALA A 87 -37.60 -1.26 7.81
CA ALA A 87 -39.01 -1.04 8.06
C ALA A 87 -39.81 -1.61 6.88
N ASP A 88 -40.88 -2.37 7.15
CA ASP A 88 -42.05 -2.48 6.27
C ASP A 88 -43.25 -3.05 7.07
N GLY A 89 -44.39 -2.37 7.00
CA GLY A 89 -45.71 -2.88 7.45
C GLY A 89 -46.43 -2.07 8.51
#